data_AF-A0A437NUW8-F1
#
_entry.id   AF-A0A437NUW8-F1
#
_cell.length_a   1.000
_cell.length_b   1.000
_cell.length_c   1.000
_cell.angle_alpha   90.00
_cell.angle_beta   90.00
_cell.angle_gamma   90.00
#
_symmetry.space_group_name_H-M   'P 1'
#
loop_
_entity.id
_entity.type
_entity.pdbx_description
1 polymer ?
#
loop_
_entity_poly.entity_id
_entity_poly.type
_entity_poly.pdbx_seq_one_letter_code
_entity_poly.pdbx_strand_id
1 'polypeptide(L)'
;MTAEWRRGVSLAVVGLVIGLGLIGALATGTRAVRQGAAPEPAPQAEAVPAVRPADRAEARPAPAPAEPRFDVIRVEPDGAAVVAGRAEPNAEIELLVGGQPFARGRTDADGHFALVPPPFPAGSSEVTLRSTGGGGLAAAGSDSATVVVAADRRAPPLVAVSRAGQPTLVLSRPDETAPVAAAPAPLRVVSVDAEAGGRLHVSARGAPRTETRLYLNDTLVAPGRAGRDGRVSFTIGRGVRGGDYRVRIDQVDPASGTVQARSEVPFAYPKGLDGPVAAKSGPGATPEGRAPDATVRVAGAGEPGVVFVPGVGTAQVVRGDNLWSISRRVYGRGLRYTVIFGANQPQIRNPHRIYPGQVFVLPGDGGRDATMAPAEKRG
;
A
#
# COMPACT_ATOMS: atom_id res chain seq x y z
N MET A 1 19.26 -10.51 -41.45
CA MET A 1 20.71 -10.73 -41.26
C MET A 1 21.16 -9.68 -40.24
N THR A 2 21.68 -9.93 -39.04
CA THR A 2 22.15 -11.11 -38.28
C THR A 2 22.33 -10.60 -36.82
N ALA A 3 21.77 -11.28 -35.83
CA ALA A 3 22.46 -12.11 -34.81
C ALA A 3 23.35 -11.30 -33.83
N GLU A 4 22.88 -11.12 -32.59
CA GLU A 4 23.28 -11.89 -31.39
C GLU A 4 24.71 -11.65 -30.92
N TRP A 5 24.88 -11.24 -29.67
CA TRP A 5 26.02 -11.70 -28.88
C TRP A 5 25.62 -11.92 -27.40
N ARG A 6 25.44 -13.19 -27.06
CA ARG A 6 25.50 -13.74 -25.71
C ARG A 6 26.92 -14.24 -25.46
N ARG A 7 27.56 -13.82 -24.36
CA ARG A 7 28.56 -14.56 -23.56
C ARG A 7 28.55 -13.93 -22.15
N GLY A 8 28.60 -14.62 -21.02
CA GLY A 8 28.75 -16.03 -20.69
C GLY A 8 29.22 -16.14 -19.23
N VAL A 9 28.37 -16.76 -18.38
CA VAL A 9 28.63 -17.61 -17.19
C VAL A 9 30.08 -17.71 -16.66
N SER A 10 30.26 -17.61 -15.32
CA SER A 10 30.86 -18.70 -14.50
C SER A 10 30.77 -18.46 -12.98
N LEU A 11 30.29 -19.51 -12.30
CA LEU A 11 30.26 -19.77 -10.86
C LEU A 11 31.66 -20.05 -10.29
N ALA A 12 31.86 -19.76 -8.99
CA ALA A 12 32.68 -20.60 -8.11
C ALA A 12 32.30 -20.39 -6.62
N VAL A 13 31.84 -21.47 -5.98
CA VAL A 13 31.61 -21.66 -4.54
C VAL A 13 32.71 -22.61 -4.05
N VAL A 14 33.44 -22.28 -2.97
CA VAL A 14 34.14 -23.17 -1.99
C VAL A 14 34.61 -22.22 -0.85
N GLY A 15 34.47 -22.38 0.47
CA GLY A 15 34.19 -23.51 1.35
C GLY A 15 35.44 -24.00 2.09
N LEU A 16 35.79 -23.48 3.29
CA LEU A 16 36.70 -24.20 4.22
C LEU A 16 36.57 -23.74 5.68
N VAL A 17 36.85 -24.70 6.56
CA VAL A 17 36.47 -24.94 7.95
C VAL A 17 37.76 -25.20 8.77
N ILE A 18 37.82 -24.65 9.99
CA ILE A 18 38.51 -25.10 11.24
C ILE A 18 40.04 -25.29 11.26
N GLY A 19 40.66 -24.78 12.35
CA GLY A 19 41.94 -25.29 12.86
C GLY A 19 42.27 -24.73 14.26
N LEU A 20 42.15 -25.57 15.29
CA LEU A 20 42.44 -25.34 16.71
C LEU A 20 43.89 -25.75 17.03
N GLY A 21 44.58 -25.07 17.95
CA GLY A 21 45.91 -25.48 18.44
C GLY A 21 46.30 -24.78 19.75
N LEU A 22 46.40 -25.56 20.82
CA LEU A 22 46.81 -25.23 22.19
C LEU A 22 48.18 -25.88 22.50
N ILE A 23 48.77 -25.55 23.68
CA ILE A 23 49.97 -26.12 24.37
C ILE A 23 51.27 -25.30 24.12
N GLY A 24 52.11 -24.89 25.08
CA GLY A 24 52.21 -25.04 26.55
C GLY A 24 53.69 -25.00 27.02
N ALA A 25 53.96 -24.58 28.29
CA ALA A 25 55.16 -24.79 29.14
C ALA A 25 56.48 -24.01 28.82
N LEU A 26 57.44 -23.69 29.71
CA LEU A 26 57.71 -23.58 31.18
C LEU A 26 59.20 -23.14 31.32
N ALA A 27 59.59 -22.27 32.27
CA ALA A 27 60.94 -22.20 32.91
C ALA A 27 61.01 -21.07 33.97
N THR A 28 60.90 -21.34 35.29
CA THR A 28 61.95 -21.52 36.33
C THR A 28 62.87 -20.34 36.67
N GLY A 29 62.86 -19.94 37.95
CA GLY A 29 63.88 -19.12 38.63
C GLY A 29 63.59 -18.99 40.13
N THR A 30 64.62 -19.04 40.98
CA THR A 30 64.61 -19.60 42.35
C THR A 30 64.74 -18.61 43.53
N ARG A 31 63.97 -18.88 44.59
CA ARG A 31 64.13 -18.80 46.07
C ARG A 31 65.37 -18.15 46.76
N ALA A 32 65.10 -17.32 47.80
CA ALA A 32 65.80 -17.22 49.11
C ALA A 32 64.86 -16.47 50.12
N VAL A 33 64.28 -17.06 51.20
CA VAL A 33 64.76 -17.27 52.61
C VAL A 33 65.24 -15.96 53.27
N ARG A 34 64.91 -15.52 54.51
CA ARG A 34 63.93 -15.75 55.62
C ARG A 34 64.30 -14.72 56.75
N GLN A 35 63.38 -14.47 57.70
CA GLN A 35 63.54 -13.88 59.07
C GLN A 35 63.14 -12.39 59.20
N GLY A 36 62.36 -11.92 60.19
CA GLY A 36 61.71 -12.54 61.35
C GLY A 36 60.93 -11.48 62.19
N ALA A 37 60.04 -12.00 63.06
CA ALA A 37 59.51 -11.43 64.32
C ALA A 37 58.55 -10.20 64.34
N ALA A 38 57.44 -10.36 65.07
CA ALA A 38 56.61 -9.33 65.73
C ALA A 38 56.65 -9.61 67.26
N PRO A 39 56.43 -8.64 68.20
CA PRO A 39 55.08 -8.16 68.57
C PRO A 39 54.97 -6.69 69.12
N GLU A 40 53.71 -6.24 69.35
CA GLU A 40 53.13 -4.98 69.92
C GLU A 40 53.58 -4.56 71.36
N PRO A 41 53.27 -3.35 71.97
CA PRO A 41 51.95 -2.63 72.02
C PRO A 41 51.94 -1.04 72.04
N ALA A 42 50.72 -0.46 72.01
CA ALA A 42 50.32 0.98 71.98
C ALA A 42 50.37 1.72 73.36
N PRO A 43 50.11 3.06 73.54
CA PRO A 43 48.75 3.67 73.36
C PRO A 43 48.61 5.22 73.07
N GLN A 44 47.38 5.61 72.68
CA GLN A 44 46.64 6.89 72.91
C GLN A 44 47.10 8.23 72.26
N ALA A 45 46.25 9.21 71.92
CA ALA A 45 44.84 9.39 71.56
C ALA A 45 44.61 10.92 71.48
N GLU A 46 44.05 11.48 70.41
CA GLU A 46 43.06 12.59 70.48
C GLU A 46 42.40 12.89 69.11
N ALA A 47 41.11 13.17 69.20
CA ALA A 47 40.04 13.36 68.19
C ALA A 47 40.24 14.64 67.33
N VAL A 48 39.60 14.96 66.18
CA VAL A 48 38.31 14.73 65.46
C VAL A 48 38.43 15.46 64.08
N PRO A 49 37.48 15.42 63.10
CA PRO A 49 36.36 14.52 62.84
C PRO A 49 36.35 13.94 61.39
N ALA A 50 35.38 13.04 61.18
CA ALA A 50 35.07 12.33 59.95
C ALA A 50 34.66 13.22 58.76
N VAL A 51 35.20 12.91 57.57
CA VAL A 51 34.55 13.20 56.29
C VAL A 51 33.84 11.92 55.86
N ARG A 52 32.50 11.97 55.82
CA ARG A 52 31.63 10.93 55.24
C ARG A 52 32.00 10.70 53.77
N PRO A 53 31.76 9.49 53.22
CA PRO A 53 31.99 9.25 51.80
C PRO A 53 31.04 10.13 51.00
N ALA A 54 31.56 11.24 50.46
CA ALA A 54 30.86 12.01 49.44
C ALA A 54 30.92 11.19 48.16
N ASP A 55 29.74 10.91 47.63
CA ASP A 55 29.48 10.16 46.42
C ASP A 55 30.57 10.34 45.37
N ARG A 56 31.11 9.20 44.92
CA ARG A 56 31.68 9.11 43.59
C ARG A 56 30.53 9.40 42.63
N ALA A 57 30.32 10.68 42.34
CA ALA A 57 29.47 11.13 41.26
C ALA A 57 30.01 10.44 40.01
N GLU A 58 29.30 9.39 39.59
CA GLU A 58 29.42 8.85 38.25
C GLU A 58 29.39 10.04 37.31
N ALA A 59 30.48 10.26 36.58
CA ALA A 59 30.54 11.24 35.53
C ALA A 59 29.42 10.89 34.56
N ARG A 60 28.30 11.58 34.70
CA ARG A 60 27.15 11.46 33.82
C ARG A 60 27.70 11.69 32.41
N PRO A 61 27.51 10.76 31.45
CA PRO A 61 27.91 11.01 30.09
C PRO A 61 27.31 12.35 29.67
N ALA A 62 28.14 13.24 29.12
CA ALA A 62 27.69 14.51 28.60
C ALA A 62 26.45 14.27 27.71
N PRO A 63 25.40 15.09 27.80
CA PRO A 63 24.23 14.92 26.95
C PRO A 63 24.72 14.86 25.50
N ALA A 64 24.34 13.80 24.78
CA ALA A 64 24.68 13.67 23.36
C ALA A 64 24.23 14.93 22.62
N PRO A 65 25.05 15.47 21.70
CA PRO A 65 24.70 16.69 20.97
C PRO A 65 23.34 16.49 20.31
N ALA A 66 22.45 17.47 20.48
CA ALA A 66 21.13 17.41 19.90
C ALA A 66 21.25 17.34 18.37
N GLU A 67 20.93 16.18 17.80
CA GLU A 67 21.05 15.95 16.37
C GLU A 67 20.22 16.98 15.57
N PRO A 68 20.76 17.57 14.49
CA PRO A 68 20.02 18.53 13.71
C PRO A 68 18.89 17.85 12.94
N ARG A 69 17.71 18.48 12.94
CA ARG A 69 16.48 17.94 12.33
C ARG A 69 15.72 19.00 11.55
N PHE A 70 14.95 18.55 10.55
CA PHE A 70 14.05 19.42 9.79
C PHE A 70 12.69 19.54 10.47
N ASP A 71 12.19 20.77 10.54
CA ASP A 71 10.82 21.06 10.95
C ASP A 71 9.97 21.51 9.75
N VAL A 72 10.50 22.42 8.93
CA VAL A 72 9.81 22.97 7.75
C VAL A 72 10.78 23.05 6.58
N ILE A 73 10.36 22.57 5.42
CA ILE A 73 11.03 22.80 4.14
C ILE A 73 9.97 23.25 3.15
N ARG A 74 9.96 24.55 2.85
CA ARG A 74 9.12 25.14 1.81
C ARG A 74 9.99 25.43 0.60
N VAL A 75 9.53 25.00 -0.57
CA VAL A 75 10.20 25.22 -1.85
C VAL A 75 9.17 25.78 -2.81
N GLU A 76 9.56 26.76 -3.62
CA GLU A 76 8.77 27.39 -4.66
C GLU A 76 9.11 26.78 -6.03
N PRO A 77 8.23 26.88 -7.05
CA PRO A 77 8.45 26.26 -8.36
C PRO A 77 9.75 26.67 -9.07
N ASP A 78 10.23 27.89 -8.81
CA ASP A 78 11.47 28.42 -9.37
C ASP A 78 12.75 27.85 -8.71
N GLY A 79 12.57 27.07 -7.63
CA GLY A 79 13.61 26.47 -6.80
C GLY A 79 13.92 27.24 -5.53
N ALA A 80 13.41 28.47 -5.35
CA ALA A 80 13.62 29.24 -4.12
C ALA A 80 13.06 28.48 -2.91
N ALA A 81 13.71 28.57 -1.75
CA ALA A 81 13.33 27.77 -0.60
C ALA A 81 13.52 28.48 0.74
N VAL A 82 12.82 27.98 1.75
CA VAL A 82 13.04 28.29 3.16
C VAL A 82 13.11 26.98 3.92
N VAL A 83 14.18 26.80 4.69
CA VAL A 83 14.43 25.61 5.50
C VAL A 83 14.53 26.04 6.96
N ALA A 84 13.70 25.44 7.82
CA ALA A 84 13.72 25.66 9.25
C ALA A 84 13.76 24.34 10.02
N GLY A 85 14.34 24.37 11.21
CA GLY A 85 14.57 23.17 12.00
C GLY A 85 15.17 23.46 13.35
N ARG A 86 15.66 22.40 14.00
CA ARG A 86 16.27 22.46 15.33
C ARG A 86 17.59 21.73 15.38
N ALA A 87 18.51 22.21 16.20
CA ALA A 87 19.79 21.58 16.51
C ALA A 87 20.29 22.07 17.88
N GLU A 88 21.57 21.80 18.20
CA GLU A 88 22.22 22.36 19.38
C GLU A 88 22.11 23.92 19.40
N PRO A 89 21.83 24.55 20.56
CA PRO A 89 21.77 26.01 20.67
C PRO A 89 23.08 26.71 20.30
N ASN A 90 22.99 27.85 19.61
CA ASN A 90 24.12 28.65 19.13
C ASN A 90 25.13 27.89 18.24
N ALA A 91 24.72 26.78 17.63
CA ALA A 91 25.53 25.98 16.73
C ALA A 91 25.48 26.50 15.29
N GLU A 92 26.54 26.25 14.53
CA GLU A 92 26.53 26.47 13.08
C GLU A 92 25.78 25.33 12.39
N ILE A 93 24.94 25.66 11.42
CA ILE A 93 24.13 24.71 10.64
C ILE A 93 24.55 24.79 9.18
N GLU A 94 24.86 23.65 8.61
CA GLU A 94 25.09 23.49 7.18
C GLU A 94 23.96 22.64 6.58
N LEU A 95 23.32 23.20 5.55
CA LEU A 95 22.45 22.46 4.66
C LEU A 95 23.31 21.83 3.57
N LEU A 96 23.25 20.51 3.44
CA LEU A 96 24.04 19.75 2.48
C LEU A 96 23.14 19.26 1.34
N VAL A 97 23.61 19.34 0.10
CA VAL A 97 22.96 18.71 -1.07
C VAL A 97 23.94 17.71 -1.68
N GLY A 98 23.56 16.44 -1.75
CA GLY A 98 24.47 15.37 -2.19
C GLY A 98 25.77 15.30 -1.37
N GLY A 99 25.72 15.68 -0.09
CA GLY A 99 26.86 15.74 0.82
C GLY A 99 27.75 16.98 0.69
N GLN A 100 27.43 17.94 -0.19
CA GLN A 100 28.18 19.19 -0.36
C GLN A 100 27.47 20.35 0.34
N PRO A 101 28.19 21.29 1.00
CA PRO A 101 27.61 22.47 1.61
C PRO A 101 26.87 23.33 0.57
N PHE A 102 25.57 23.52 0.79
CA PHE A 102 24.67 24.26 -0.10
C PHE A 102 24.24 25.60 0.51
N ALA A 103 24.03 25.63 1.83
CA ALA A 103 23.78 26.86 2.58
C ALA A 103 24.25 26.74 4.03
N ARG A 104 24.46 27.87 4.70
CA ARG A 104 24.88 27.93 6.11
C ARG A 104 24.02 28.89 6.91
N GLY A 105 23.86 28.60 8.20
CA GLY A 105 23.14 29.43 9.16
C GLY A 105 23.59 29.14 10.59
N ARG A 106 22.91 29.73 11.56
CA ARG A 106 23.12 29.45 12.98
C ARG A 106 21.80 29.22 13.68
N THR A 107 21.81 28.37 14.71
CA THR A 107 20.69 28.27 15.65
C THR A 107 20.71 29.42 16.64
N ASP A 108 19.54 29.77 17.14
CA ASP A 108 19.38 30.69 18.26
C ASP A 108 19.68 30.03 19.62
N ALA A 109 19.46 30.77 20.70
CA ALA A 109 19.66 30.29 22.07
C ALA A 109 18.71 29.14 22.47
N ASP A 110 17.61 28.97 21.74
CA ASP A 110 16.63 27.90 21.95
C ASP A 110 16.86 26.70 21.01
N GLY A 111 17.86 26.78 20.13
CA GLY A 111 18.22 25.73 19.17
C GLY A 111 17.40 25.73 17.88
N HIS A 112 16.62 26.77 17.59
CA HIS A 112 15.88 26.89 16.33
C HIS A 112 16.72 27.58 15.26
N PHE A 113 16.51 27.23 14.00
CA PHE A 113 17.09 27.94 12.87
C PHE A 113 16.07 28.13 11.74
N ALA A 114 16.29 29.16 10.94
CA ALA A 114 15.67 29.35 9.64
C ALA A 114 16.73 29.87 8.66
N LEU A 115 16.82 29.27 7.47
CA LEU A 115 17.77 29.64 6.43
C LEU A 115 17.11 29.67 5.05
N VAL A 116 17.59 30.56 4.19
CA VAL A 116 17.14 30.73 2.80
C VAL A 116 18.31 30.30 1.91
N PRO A 117 18.32 29.07 1.40
CA PRO A 117 19.40 28.62 0.53
C PRO A 117 19.27 29.20 -0.88
N PRO A 118 20.32 29.09 -1.71
CA PRO A 118 20.18 29.33 -3.14
C PRO A 118 19.06 28.47 -3.75
N PRO A 119 18.44 28.88 -4.88
CA PRO A 119 17.41 28.09 -5.52
C PRO A 119 17.90 26.68 -5.89
N PHE A 120 17.12 25.66 -5.53
CA PHE A 120 17.44 24.28 -5.87
C PHE A 120 17.47 24.07 -7.39
N PRO A 121 18.39 23.24 -7.90
CA PRO A 121 18.40 22.86 -9.30
C PRO A 121 17.14 22.07 -9.65
N ALA A 122 16.76 22.10 -10.93
CA ALA A 122 15.70 21.24 -11.43
C ALA A 122 16.13 19.76 -11.34
N GLY A 123 15.17 18.87 -11.05
CA GLY A 123 15.42 17.47 -10.77
C GLY A 123 15.31 17.14 -9.28
N SER A 124 15.84 15.98 -8.91
CA SER A 124 15.81 15.47 -7.54
C SER A 124 17.09 15.84 -6.80
N SER A 125 16.96 16.51 -5.66
CA SER A 125 18.06 16.84 -4.74
C SER A 125 17.83 16.14 -3.40
N GLU A 126 18.82 15.41 -2.94
CA GLU A 126 18.84 14.88 -1.57
C GLU A 126 19.51 15.90 -0.65
N VAL A 127 18.83 16.19 0.47
CA VAL A 127 19.18 17.25 1.40
C VAL A 127 19.38 16.68 2.80
N THR A 128 20.46 17.04 3.47
CA THR A 128 20.77 16.66 4.85
C THR A 128 21.25 17.85 5.67
N LEU A 129 21.23 17.74 7.00
CA LEU A 129 21.75 18.76 7.90
C LEU A 129 23.02 18.27 8.61
N ARG A 130 23.96 19.19 8.78
CA ARG A 130 25.10 19.02 9.68
C ARG A 130 25.17 20.22 10.62
N SER A 131 25.39 19.95 11.89
CA SER A 131 25.56 20.98 12.92
C SER A 131 26.95 20.89 13.53
N THR A 132 27.58 22.03 13.82
CA THR A 132 28.85 22.10 14.53
C THR A 132 28.66 22.97 15.77
N GLY A 133 28.74 22.34 16.96
CA GLY A 133 28.55 23.01 18.25
C GLY A 133 29.77 23.81 18.70
N GLY A 134 29.63 24.54 19.81
CA GLY A 134 30.69 25.41 20.36
C GLY A 134 31.99 24.68 20.73
N GLY A 135 31.93 23.35 20.92
CA GLY A 135 33.09 22.47 21.15
C GLY A 135 33.80 21.97 19.88
N GLY A 136 33.36 22.39 18.69
CA GLY A 136 33.95 22.00 17.40
C GLY A 136 33.60 20.58 16.90
N LEU A 137 32.79 19.83 17.64
CA LEU A 137 32.31 18.52 17.23
C LEU A 137 31.12 18.69 16.27
N ALA A 138 31.23 18.07 15.09
CA ALA A 138 30.16 18.07 14.10
C ALA A 138 29.20 16.89 14.33
N ALA A 139 27.91 17.18 14.50
CA ALA A 139 26.82 16.21 14.53
C ALA A 139 26.10 16.21 13.17
N ALA A 140 26.09 15.05 12.50
CA ALA A 140 25.26 14.86 11.31
C ALA A 140 23.84 14.50 11.75
N GLY A 141 22.84 15.13 11.12
CA GLY A 141 21.43 14.83 11.37
C GLY A 141 21.04 13.50 10.76
N SER A 142 20.22 12.72 11.48
CA SER A 142 19.62 11.49 10.96
C SER A 142 18.44 11.72 10.00
N ASP A 143 18.00 12.97 9.86
CA ASP A 143 16.92 13.37 8.96
C ASP A 143 17.47 13.70 7.57
N SER A 144 16.88 13.12 6.53
CA SER A 144 17.13 13.47 5.13
C SER A 144 15.85 13.95 4.46
N ALA A 145 15.96 14.79 3.44
CA ALA A 145 14.82 15.25 2.66
C ALA A 145 15.10 15.12 1.15
N THR A 146 14.11 14.66 0.40
CA THR A 146 14.13 14.68 -1.05
C THR A 146 13.31 15.86 -1.54
N VAL A 147 13.95 16.76 -2.28
CA VAL A 147 13.33 17.91 -2.94
C VAL A 147 13.31 17.65 -4.44
N VAL A 148 12.13 17.72 -5.05
CA VAL A 148 11.94 17.59 -6.50
C VAL A 148 11.42 18.90 -7.06
N VAL A 149 12.24 19.55 -7.87
CA VAL A 149 11.86 20.76 -8.63
C VAL A 149 11.65 20.36 -10.09
N ALA A 150 10.49 20.69 -10.66
CA ALA A 150 10.18 20.32 -12.03
C ALA A 150 11.12 20.99 -13.05
N ALA A 151 11.42 20.28 -14.14
CA ALA A 151 12.32 20.77 -15.19
C ALA A 151 11.83 22.09 -15.83
N ASP A 152 10.51 22.26 -15.93
CA ASP A 152 9.87 23.46 -16.46
C ASP A 152 9.66 24.57 -15.42
N ARG A 153 9.97 24.30 -14.13
CA ARG A 153 9.80 25.19 -12.97
C ARG A 153 8.39 25.79 -12.83
N ARG A 154 7.39 25.09 -13.37
CA ARG A 154 5.98 25.52 -13.33
C ARG A 154 5.16 24.67 -12.38
N ALA A 155 5.51 23.40 -12.25
CA ALA A 155 4.82 22.53 -11.30
C ALA A 155 5.26 22.83 -9.85
N PRO A 156 4.35 22.71 -8.88
CA PRO A 156 4.70 22.84 -7.47
C PRO A 156 5.73 21.78 -7.09
N PRO A 157 6.80 22.15 -6.37
CA PRO A 157 7.85 21.21 -6.01
C PRO A 157 7.36 20.22 -4.95
N LEU A 158 7.92 19.02 -4.96
CA LEU A 158 7.62 17.98 -3.97
C LEU A 158 8.74 17.92 -2.95
N VAL A 159 8.36 17.86 -1.66
CA VAL A 159 9.32 17.71 -0.56
C VAL A 159 8.90 16.56 0.35
N ALA A 160 9.77 15.56 0.47
CA ALA A 160 9.58 14.39 1.31
C ALA A 160 10.72 14.28 2.32
N VAL A 161 10.41 14.33 3.62
CA VAL A 161 11.39 14.20 4.70
C VAL A 161 11.36 12.78 5.25
N SER A 162 12.51 12.11 5.27
CA SER A 162 12.71 10.78 5.85
C SER A 162 13.52 10.91 7.13
N ARG A 163 13.08 10.23 8.19
CA ARG A 163 13.84 10.12 9.44
C ARG A 163 14.30 8.69 9.63
N ALA A 164 15.51 8.50 10.15
CA ALA A 164 16.02 7.16 10.46
C ALA A 164 15.04 6.40 11.38
N GLY A 165 14.51 5.27 10.90
CA GLY A 165 13.58 4.42 11.64
C GLY A 165 12.11 4.87 11.66
N GLN A 166 11.72 5.92 10.92
CA GLN A 166 10.32 6.35 10.80
C GLN A 166 9.84 6.46 9.34
N PRO A 167 8.53 6.30 9.08
CA PRO A 167 7.96 6.51 7.75
C PRO A 167 8.16 7.95 7.27
N THR A 168 8.49 8.10 5.98
CA THR A 168 8.70 9.39 5.30
C THR A 168 7.47 10.31 5.46
N LEU A 169 7.69 11.52 5.98
CA LEU A 169 6.71 12.59 6.17
C LEU A 169 6.81 13.60 5.01
N VAL A 170 5.74 13.73 4.22
CA VAL A 170 5.64 14.73 3.14
C VAL A 170 5.20 16.06 3.76
N LEU A 171 6.11 17.03 3.88
CA LEU A 171 5.88 18.29 4.61
C LEU A 171 5.25 19.41 3.78
N SER A 172 5.29 19.31 2.45
CA SER A 172 4.65 20.27 1.55
C SER A 172 3.77 19.54 0.55
N ARG A 173 2.46 19.60 0.78
CA ARG A 173 1.44 19.51 -0.28
C ARG A 173 0.89 20.93 -0.44
N PRO A 174 0.67 21.45 -1.66
CA PRO A 174 -0.01 22.73 -1.85
C PRO A 174 -1.36 22.74 -1.12
N ASP A 175 -1.66 23.85 -0.44
CA ASP A 175 -2.85 24.05 0.38
C ASP A 175 -4.16 23.76 -0.36
N GLU A 176 -5.09 23.24 0.42
CA GLU A 176 -6.46 22.91 0.13
C GLU A 176 -7.29 24.20 -0.06
N THR A 177 -7.22 24.86 -1.23
CA THR A 177 -8.27 25.79 -1.69
C THR A 177 -8.30 25.83 -3.22
N ALA A 178 -9.45 25.45 -3.78
CA ALA A 178 -9.73 25.04 -5.16
C ALA A 178 -9.19 23.64 -5.54
N PRO A 179 -10.04 22.75 -6.09
CA PRO A 179 -9.68 21.36 -6.34
C PRO A 179 -8.68 21.32 -7.49
N VAL A 180 -7.39 21.36 -7.19
CA VAL A 180 -6.41 20.72 -8.05
C VAL A 180 -6.82 19.26 -8.02
N ALA A 181 -7.37 18.80 -9.15
CA ALA A 181 -7.66 17.39 -9.36
C ALA A 181 -6.42 16.63 -8.90
N ALA A 182 -6.53 15.97 -7.75
CA ALA A 182 -5.63 14.90 -7.38
C ALA A 182 -5.54 14.07 -8.65
N ALA A 183 -4.33 13.96 -9.24
CA ALA A 183 -4.13 13.01 -10.31
C ALA A 183 -4.79 11.72 -9.81
N PRO A 184 -5.87 11.27 -10.48
CA PRO A 184 -6.81 10.34 -9.87
C PRO A 184 -5.99 9.17 -9.38
N ALA A 185 -6.04 8.88 -8.07
CA ALA A 185 -5.35 7.73 -7.52
C ALA A 185 -5.65 6.57 -8.47
N PRO A 186 -4.62 5.94 -9.06
CA PRO A 186 -4.85 5.06 -10.20
C PRO A 186 -5.84 4.01 -9.74
N LEU A 187 -6.92 3.88 -10.50
CA LEU A 187 -7.95 2.89 -10.22
C LEU A 187 -7.23 1.56 -10.02
N ARG A 188 -7.42 0.95 -8.85
CA ARG A 188 -6.82 -0.35 -8.52
C ARG A 188 -7.84 -1.24 -7.83
N VAL A 189 -7.89 -2.49 -8.25
CA VAL A 189 -8.52 -3.55 -7.47
C VAL A 189 -7.66 -3.78 -6.22
N VAL A 190 -8.32 -3.83 -5.05
CA VAL A 190 -7.67 -3.99 -3.74
C VAL A 190 -7.80 -5.44 -3.27
N SER A 191 -9.00 -6.00 -3.31
CA SER A 191 -9.25 -7.41 -2.98
C SER A 191 -10.28 -8.03 -3.92
N VAL A 192 -10.14 -9.35 -4.11
CA VAL A 192 -11.12 -10.21 -4.77
C VAL A 192 -11.24 -11.46 -3.91
N ASP A 193 -12.38 -11.64 -3.27
CA ASP A 193 -12.61 -12.69 -2.27
C ASP A 193 -13.77 -13.58 -2.72
N ALA A 194 -13.52 -14.89 -2.84
CA ALA A 194 -14.53 -15.89 -3.16
C ALA A 194 -15.12 -16.51 -1.89
N GLU A 195 -16.43 -16.67 -1.89
CA GLU A 195 -17.20 -17.30 -0.81
C GLU A 195 -18.10 -18.39 -1.36
N ALA A 196 -18.48 -19.33 -0.50
CA ALA A 196 -19.39 -20.42 -0.85
C ALA A 196 -20.71 -19.93 -1.49
N GLY A 197 -21.27 -20.75 -2.38
CA GLY A 197 -22.52 -20.44 -3.07
C GLY A 197 -22.35 -19.55 -4.30
N GLY A 198 -21.13 -19.45 -4.82
CA GLY A 198 -20.84 -18.59 -5.98
C GLY A 198 -20.80 -17.10 -5.62
N ARG A 199 -20.50 -16.77 -4.36
CA ARG A 199 -20.37 -15.39 -3.88
C ARG A 199 -18.99 -14.83 -4.21
N LEU A 200 -18.95 -13.56 -4.62
CA LEU A 200 -17.70 -12.85 -4.93
C LEU A 200 -17.76 -11.43 -4.40
N HIS A 201 -16.76 -11.05 -3.60
CA HIS A 201 -16.56 -9.68 -3.14
C HIS A 201 -15.37 -9.08 -3.88
N VAL A 202 -15.56 -7.90 -4.46
CA VAL A 202 -14.52 -7.16 -5.18
C VAL A 202 -14.42 -5.77 -4.59
N SER A 203 -13.28 -5.42 -4.01
CA SER A 203 -13.03 -4.07 -3.52
C SER A 203 -12.01 -3.36 -4.41
N ALA A 204 -12.17 -2.06 -4.58
CA ALA A 204 -11.29 -1.23 -5.38
C ALA A 204 -11.19 0.19 -4.83
N ARG A 205 -10.14 0.90 -5.26
CA ARG A 205 -9.91 2.30 -4.92
C ARG A 205 -9.55 3.08 -6.16
N GLY A 206 -10.20 4.22 -6.35
CA GLY A 206 -9.94 5.16 -7.43
C GLY A 206 -10.17 6.59 -6.98
N ALA A 207 -10.43 7.48 -7.92
CA ALA A 207 -10.79 8.86 -7.59
C ALA A 207 -12.14 8.94 -6.85
N PRO A 208 -12.30 9.88 -5.91
CA PRO A 208 -13.58 10.09 -5.24
C PRO A 208 -14.73 10.34 -6.20
N ARG A 209 -15.91 9.79 -5.90
CA ARG A 209 -17.16 10.06 -6.61
C ARG A 209 -17.15 9.74 -8.12
N THR A 210 -16.22 8.92 -8.60
CA THR A 210 -16.17 8.54 -10.02
C THR A 210 -17.11 7.38 -10.33
N GLU A 211 -17.61 7.37 -11.57
CA GLU A 211 -18.38 6.24 -12.10
C GLU A 211 -17.42 5.10 -12.45
N THR A 212 -17.82 3.89 -12.09
CA THR A 212 -17.05 2.67 -12.25
C THR A 212 -17.92 1.57 -12.83
N ARG A 213 -17.30 0.59 -13.49
CA ARG A 213 -17.99 -0.55 -14.08
C ARG A 213 -17.21 -1.81 -13.80
N LEU A 214 -17.83 -2.77 -13.11
CA LEU A 214 -17.27 -4.10 -12.86
C LEU A 214 -17.54 -5.00 -14.06
N TYR A 215 -16.50 -5.68 -14.53
CA TYR A 215 -16.54 -6.69 -15.58
C TYR A 215 -15.95 -8.01 -15.08
N LEU A 216 -16.54 -9.11 -15.53
CA LEU A 216 -15.97 -10.45 -15.43
C LEU A 216 -15.73 -10.96 -16.85
N ASN A 217 -14.48 -11.28 -17.17
CA ASN A 217 -14.06 -11.70 -18.52
C ASN A 217 -14.58 -10.74 -19.59
N ASP A 218 -14.38 -9.43 -19.39
CA ASP A 218 -14.85 -8.37 -20.31
C ASP A 218 -16.37 -8.18 -20.42
N THR A 219 -17.19 -9.02 -19.77
CA THR A 219 -18.64 -8.82 -19.71
C THR A 219 -19.01 -7.94 -18.53
N LEU A 220 -19.76 -6.87 -18.80
CA LEU A 220 -20.24 -5.94 -17.78
C LEU A 220 -21.17 -6.67 -16.81
N VAL A 221 -20.83 -6.64 -15.52
CA VAL A 221 -21.64 -7.20 -14.44
C VAL A 221 -22.49 -6.12 -13.79
N ALA A 222 -21.86 -5.01 -13.39
CA ALA A 222 -22.57 -3.92 -12.73
C ALA A 222 -21.86 -2.57 -12.86
N PRO A 223 -22.58 -1.46 -13.05
CA PRO A 223 -22.06 -0.13 -12.76
C PRO A 223 -21.97 0.10 -11.25
N GLY A 224 -21.14 1.05 -10.84
CA GLY A 224 -20.99 1.46 -9.45
C GLY A 224 -20.36 2.83 -9.36
N ARG A 225 -20.42 3.45 -8.18
CA ARG A 225 -19.84 4.77 -7.95
C ARG A 225 -18.92 4.73 -6.75
N ALA A 226 -17.71 5.25 -6.89
CA ALA A 226 -16.77 5.36 -5.78
C ALA A 226 -17.28 6.34 -4.72
N GLY A 227 -17.01 6.03 -3.45
CA GLY A 227 -17.28 6.87 -2.30
C GLY A 227 -16.52 8.20 -2.33
N ARG A 228 -16.78 9.05 -1.33
CA ARG A 228 -16.01 10.29 -1.12
C ARG A 228 -14.54 10.01 -0.78
N ASP A 229 -14.26 8.85 -0.22
CA ASP A 229 -12.94 8.33 0.11
C ASP A 229 -12.26 7.60 -1.07
N GLY A 230 -12.95 7.52 -2.21
CA GLY A 230 -12.49 6.84 -3.42
C GLY A 230 -12.64 5.32 -3.39
N ARG A 231 -13.31 4.73 -2.37
CA ARG A 231 -13.52 3.27 -2.31
C ARG A 231 -14.78 2.87 -3.07
N VAL A 232 -14.73 1.70 -3.69
CA VAL A 232 -15.92 1.01 -4.23
C VAL A 232 -15.80 -0.48 -3.95
N SER A 233 -16.91 -1.10 -3.58
CA SER A 233 -17.03 -2.52 -3.29
C SER A 233 -18.22 -3.06 -4.07
N PHE A 234 -18.02 -4.18 -4.75
CA PHE A 234 -19.05 -4.92 -5.46
C PHE A 234 -19.20 -6.28 -4.80
N THR A 235 -20.44 -6.68 -4.55
CA THR A 235 -20.78 -7.99 -4.01
C THR A 235 -21.67 -8.71 -5.00
N ILE A 236 -21.24 -9.86 -5.49
CA ILE A 236 -22.06 -10.79 -6.26
C ILE A 236 -22.58 -11.84 -5.29
N GLY A 237 -23.90 -11.89 -5.10
CA GLY A 237 -24.54 -12.69 -4.07
C GLY A 237 -24.59 -14.20 -4.36
N ARG A 238 -24.47 -14.61 -5.64
CA ARG A 238 -24.40 -16.01 -6.08
C ARG A 238 -24.05 -16.16 -7.55
N GLY A 239 -23.68 -17.39 -7.92
CA GLY A 239 -23.70 -17.89 -9.30
C GLY A 239 -22.41 -17.69 -10.11
N VAL A 240 -21.34 -17.18 -9.48
CA VAL A 240 -19.97 -17.35 -10.00
C VAL A 240 -19.57 -18.82 -9.84
N ARG A 241 -19.17 -19.48 -10.92
CA ARG A 241 -18.78 -20.90 -10.92
C ARG A 241 -17.27 -21.08 -10.79
N GLY A 242 -16.81 -22.27 -10.41
CA GLY A 242 -15.40 -22.62 -10.44
C GLY A 242 -14.75 -22.40 -11.81
N GLY A 243 -13.61 -21.70 -11.84
CA GLY A 243 -12.91 -21.39 -13.08
C GLY A 243 -12.03 -20.16 -13.01
N ASP A 244 -11.33 -19.87 -14.10
CA ASP A 244 -10.47 -18.70 -14.24
C ASP A 244 -11.27 -17.49 -14.72
N TYR A 245 -11.08 -16.37 -14.03
CA TYR A 245 -11.72 -15.09 -14.29
C TYR A 245 -10.69 -13.98 -14.45
N ARG A 246 -11.06 -12.99 -15.22
CA ARG A 246 -10.45 -11.67 -15.32
C ARG A 246 -11.41 -10.70 -14.67
N VAL A 247 -11.07 -10.22 -13.49
CA VAL A 247 -11.85 -9.20 -12.77
C VAL A 247 -11.33 -7.85 -13.19
N ARG A 248 -12.17 -7.06 -13.85
CA ARG A 248 -11.80 -5.74 -14.37
C ARG A 248 -12.75 -4.69 -13.83
N ILE A 249 -12.20 -3.56 -13.42
CA ILE A 249 -12.98 -2.36 -13.12
C ILE A 249 -12.48 -1.25 -14.04
N ASP A 250 -13.41 -0.62 -14.74
CA ASP A 250 -13.15 0.58 -15.54
C ASP A 250 -13.72 1.80 -14.82
N GLN A 251 -12.92 2.86 -14.67
CA GLN A 251 -13.40 4.19 -14.34
C GLN A 251 -13.86 4.84 -15.63
N VAL A 252 -15.08 5.35 -15.65
CA VAL A 252 -15.67 5.94 -16.84
C VAL A 252 -16.04 7.39 -16.61
N ASP A 253 -15.86 8.19 -17.64
CA ASP A 253 -16.41 9.52 -17.69
C ASP A 253 -17.96 9.43 -17.73
N PRO A 254 -18.69 10.08 -16.82
CA PRO A 254 -20.14 9.95 -16.75
C PRO A 254 -20.87 10.58 -17.94
N ALA A 255 -20.27 11.58 -18.60
CA ALA A 255 -20.91 12.28 -19.71
C ALA A 255 -20.73 11.54 -21.05
N SER A 256 -19.50 11.09 -21.32
CA SER A 256 -19.13 10.44 -22.58
C SER A 256 -19.15 8.90 -22.51
N GLY A 257 -19.10 8.32 -21.31
CA GLY A 257 -18.94 6.88 -21.11
C GLY A 257 -17.53 6.34 -21.43
N THR A 258 -16.59 7.24 -21.75
CA THR A 258 -15.21 6.90 -22.11
C THR A 258 -14.47 6.33 -20.91
N VAL A 259 -13.70 5.25 -21.11
CA VAL A 259 -12.86 4.67 -20.06
C VAL A 259 -11.66 5.59 -19.79
N GLN A 260 -11.59 6.15 -18.59
CA GLN A 260 -10.52 7.04 -18.12
C GLN A 260 -9.37 6.25 -17.47
N ALA A 261 -9.70 5.19 -16.74
CA ALA A 261 -8.72 4.31 -16.11
C ALA A 261 -9.27 2.88 -16.05
N ARG A 262 -8.36 1.90 -15.98
CA ARG A 262 -8.69 0.48 -15.95
C ARG A 262 -7.78 -0.24 -14.97
N SER A 263 -8.37 -1.09 -14.16
CA SER A 263 -7.66 -2.06 -13.32
C SER A 263 -8.15 -3.46 -13.60
N GLU A 264 -7.23 -4.40 -13.67
CA GLU A 264 -7.52 -5.77 -14.04
C GLU A 264 -6.67 -6.76 -13.25
N VAL A 265 -7.31 -7.78 -12.70
CA VAL A 265 -6.65 -8.81 -11.90
C VAL A 265 -7.14 -10.20 -12.38
N PRO A 266 -6.22 -11.15 -12.67
CA PRO A 266 -6.60 -12.54 -12.86
C PRO A 266 -7.01 -13.17 -11.52
N PHE A 267 -8.08 -13.93 -11.52
CA PHE A 267 -8.65 -14.55 -10.33
C PHE A 267 -9.15 -15.97 -10.63
N ALA A 268 -8.69 -16.96 -9.88
CA ALA A 268 -9.19 -18.33 -9.97
C ALA A 268 -10.25 -18.56 -8.89
N TYR A 269 -11.52 -18.70 -9.29
CA TYR A 269 -12.58 -19.08 -8.36
C TYR A 269 -12.47 -20.59 -8.07
N PRO A 270 -12.30 -21.02 -6.81
CA PRO A 270 -12.09 -22.42 -6.48
C PRO A 270 -13.25 -23.30 -6.95
N LYS A 271 -12.92 -24.42 -7.59
CA LYS A 271 -13.92 -25.42 -8.01
C LYS A 271 -14.58 -26.04 -6.77
N GLY A 272 -15.90 -26.19 -6.80
CA GLY A 272 -16.66 -26.80 -5.70
C GLY A 272 -17.12 -25.80 -4.63
N LEU A 273 -16.61 -24.57 -4.64
CA LEU A 273 -17.10 -23.47 -3.79
C LEU A 273 -18.42 -22.88 -4.32
N ASP A 274 -18.76 -23.16 -5.58
CA ASP A 274 -19.96 -22.69 -6.29
C ASP A 274 -21.23 -23.51 -5.99
N GLY A 275 -21.11 -24.56 -5.18
CA GLY A 275 -22.24 -25.40 -4.76
C GLY A 275 -23.19 -24.68 -3.80
N PRO A 276 -24.45 -25.14 -3.69
CA PRO A 276 -25.42 -24.57 -2.76
C PRO A 276 -24.90 -24.65 -1.33
N VAL A 277 -24.83 -23.50 -0.66
CA VAL A 277 -24.48 -23.44 0.77
C VAL A 277 -25.70 -23.94 1.53
N ALA A 278 -25.56 -25.05 2.25
CA ALA A 278 -26.57 -25.42 3.23
C ALA A 278 -26.65 -24.27 4.25
N ALA A 279 -27.78 -23.58 4.29
CA ALA A 279 -28.04 -22.61 5.34
C ALA A 279 -27.97 -23.37 6.67
N LYS A 280 -26.91 -23.15 7.45
CA LYS A 280 -26.92 -23.52 8.86
C LYS A 280 -27.85 -22.54 9.55
N SER A 281 -29.15 -22.81 9.45
CA SER A 281 -30.15 -22.22 10.32
C SER A 281 -29.83 -22.67 11.74
N GLY A 282 -29.26 -21.78 12.55
CA GLY A 282 -29.32 -21.96 13.99
C GLY A 282 -30.80 -21.96 14.42
N PRO A 283 -31.22 -22.85 15.31
CA PRO A 283 -32.60 -22.86 15.78
C PRO A 283 -32.80 -21.65 16.71
N GLY A 284 -33.66 -20.71 16.32
CA GLY A 284 -34.09 -19.64 17.22
C GLY A 284 -34.32 -18.28 16.58
N ALA A 285 -35.27 -18.19 15.64
CA ALA A 285 -36.08 -16.99 15.44
C ALA A 285 -37.27 -17.36 14.53
N THR A 286 -38.44 -17.48 15.14
CA THR A 286 -39.73 -17.57 14.46
C THR A 286 -39.94 -16.29 13.63
N PRO A 287 -40.17 -16.36 12.31
CA PRO A 287 -40.52 -15.19 11.53
C PRO A 287 -42.05 -15.01 11.59
N GLU A 288 -42.51 -14.14 12.48
CA GLU A 288 -43.89 -13.61 12.39
C GLU A 288 -43.97 -12.52 11.31
N GLY A 289 -45.05 -12.60 10.55
CA GLY A 289 -45.24 -11.97 9.26
C GLY A 289 -45.08 -10.45 9.21
N ARG A 290 -44.40 -10.01 8.16
CA ARG A 290 -44.94 -9.02 7.21
C ARG A 290 -44.13 -9.09 5.92
N ALA A 291 -44.77 -9.52 4.82
CA ALA A 291 -44.24 -9.34 3.49
C ALA A 291 -44.05 -7.83 3.22
N PRO A 292 -42.86 -7.35 2.81
CA PRO A 292 -42.78 -6.13 2.07
C PRO A 292 -43.08 -6.48 0.61
N ASP A 293 -44.20 -5.95 0.15
CA ASP A 293 -44.57 -5.83 -1.24
C ASP A 293 -43.36 -5.34 -2.06
N ALA A 294 -42.94 -6.15 -3.03
CA ALA A 294 -41.79 -5.91 -3.88
C ALA A 294 -42.15 -4.85 -4.93
N THR A 295 -42.25 -3.60 -4.49
CA THR A 295 -42.03 -2.47 -5.38
C THR A 295 -40.55 -2.43 -5.71
N VAL A 296 -40.23 -2.57 -7.00
CA VAL A 296 -38.90 -2.24 -7.53
C VAL A 296 -38.67 -0.77 -7.25
N ARG A 297 -38.04 -0.49 -6.10
CA ARG A 297 -37.25 0.72 -5.94
C ARG A 297 -35.93 0.43 -6.63
N VAL A 298 -35.64 1.18 -7.69
CA VAL A 298 -34.27 1.59 -7.96
C VAL A 298 -33.88 2.47 -6.77
N ALA A 299 -33.53 1.84 -5.66
CA ALA A 299 -33.10 2.53 -4.45
C ALA A 299 -31.68 3.02 -4.70
N GLY A 300 -31.58 4.25 -5.19
CA GLY A 300 -30.40 5.06 -4.97
C GLY A 300 -30.14 5.19 -3.47
N ALA A 301 -28.85 5.31 -3.13
CA ALA A 301 -28.27 5.47 -1.79
C ALA A 301 -28.10 4.19 -0.95
N GLY A 302 -27.49 3.14 -1.52
CA GLY A 302 -26.49 2.41 -0.75
C GLY A 302 -25.35 3.39 -0.39
N GLU A 303 -24.68 3.21 0.74
CA GLU A 303 -23.51 4.04 1.08
C GLU A 303 -22.62 4.20 -0.17
N PRO A 304 -22.23 5.44 -0.52
CA PRO A 304 -21.51 5.68 -1.76
C PRO A 304 -20.24 4.83 -1.72
N GLY A 305 -20.15 3.84 -2.61
CA GLY A 305 -19.07 2.86 -2.62
C GLY A 305 -19.45 1.40 -2.32
N VAL A 306 -20.73 1.04 -2.15
CA VAL A 306 -21.14 -0.39 -2.04
C VAL A 306 -22.23 -0.75 -3.05
N VAL A 307 -21.99 -1.75 -3.89
CA VAL A 307 -22.90 -2.25 -4.93
C VAL A 307 -23.17 -3.73 -4.70
N PHE A 308 -24.45 -4.11 -4.64
CA PHE A 308 -24.86 -5.50 -4.49
C PHE A 308 -25.56 -6.01 -5.77
N VAL A 309 -25.03 -7.09 -6.32
CA VAL A 309 -25.55 -7.83 -7.48
C VAL A 309 -26.15 -9.13 -6.96
N PRO A 310 -27.48 -9.31 -6.96
CA PRO A 310 -28.12 -10.48 -6.34
C PRO A 310 -27.63 -11.83 -6.86
N GLY A 311 -27.23 -11.88 -8.13
CA GLY A 311 -26.54 -13.03 -8.71
C GLY A 311 -26.17 -12.81 -10.16
N VAL A 312 -25.20 -13.59 -10.62
CA VAL A 312 -24.80 -13.69 -12.03
C VAL A 312 -24.91 -15.15 -12.45
N GLY A 313 -25.24 -15.44 -13.70
CA GLY A 313 -24.98 -16.77 -14.24
C GLY A 313 -23.57 -16.82 -14.80
N THR A 314 -22.84 -17.92 -14.62
CA THR A 314 -21.62 -18.18 -15.40
C THR A 314 -21.61 -19.61 -15.93
N ALA A 315 -21.02 -19.86 -17.10
CA ALA A 315 -20.78 -21.21 -17.61
C ALA A 315 -19.37 -21.35 -18.16
N GLN A 316 -18.70 -22.42 -17.74
CA GLN A 316 -17.47 -22.88 -18.37
C GLN A 316 -17.80 -23.68 -19.63
N VAL A 317 -17.12 -23.34 -20.72
CA VAL A 317 -17.18 -24.07 -21.99
C VAL A 317 -16.42 -25.37 -21.83
N VAL A 318 -17.08 -26.51 -22.11
CA VAL A 318 -16.42 -27.81 -22.17
C VAL A 318 -16.23 -28.26 -23.63
N ARG A 319 -15.41 -29.30 -23.85
CA ARG A 319 -15.21 -29.86 -25.20
C ARG A 319 -16.57 -30.30 -25.78
N GLY A 320 -16.90 -29.79 -26.97
CA GLY A 320 -18.15 -30.08 -27.66
C GLY A 320 -19.29 -29.10 -27.38
N ASP A 321 -19.12 -28.14 -26.45
CA ASP A 321 -20.11 -27.09 -26.25
C ASP A 321 -20.14 -26.10 -27.43
N ASN A 322 -21.34 -25.57 -27.67
CA ASN A 322 -21.58 -24.39 -28.49
C ASN A 322 -22.56 -23.46 -27.76
N LEU A 323 -22.73 -22.22 -28.21
CA LEU A 323 -23.59 -21.26 -27.51
C LEU A 323 -25.05 -21.75 -27.38
N TRP A 324 -25.55 -22.51 -28.35
CA TRP A 324 -26.89 -23.10 -28.30
C TRP A 324 -26.99 -24.21 -27.25
N SER A 325 -25.99 -25.10 -27.13
CA SER A 325 -25.98 -26.15 -26.10
C SER A 325 -25.90 -25.56 -24.70
N ILE A 326 -25.06 -24.54 -24.50
CA ILE A 326 -24.95 -23.79 -23.23
C ILE A 326 -26.29 -23.10 -22.92
N SER A 327 -26.87 -22.41 -23.90
CA SER A 327 -28.17 -21.75 -23.75
C SER A 327 -29.29 -22.71 -23.39
N ARG A 328 -29.33 -23.89 -24.02
CA ARG A 328 -30.33 -24.92 -23.72
C ARG A 328 -30.14 -25.49 -22.31
N ARG A 329 -28.89 -25.72 -21.87
CA ARG A 329 -28.56 -26.23 -20.54
C ARG A 329 -28.91 -25.23 -19.43
N VAL A 330 -28.69 -23.93 -19.66
CA VAL A 330 -28.87 -22.89 -18.64
C VAL A 330 -30.29 -22.32 -18.66
N TYR A 331 -30.79 -21.92 -19.83
CA TYR A 331 -32.07 -21.23 -19.98
C TYR A 331 -33.23 -22.14 -20.40
N GLY A 332 -32.97 -23.44 -20.61
CA GLY A 332 -33.94 -24.38 -21.18
C GLY A 332 -34.27 -24.14 -22.67
N ARG A 333 -33.82 -23.02 -23.25
CA ARG A 333 -34.12 -22.60 -24.63
C ARG A 333 -32.83 -22.35 -25.39
N GLY A 334 -32.59 -23.12 -26.44
CA GLY A 334 -31.37 -22.97 -27.25
C GLY A 334 -31.29 -21.62 -27.99
N LEU A 335 -32.42 -21.03 -28.39
CA LEU A 335 -32.49 -19.74 -29.10
C LEU A 335 -31.99 -18.54 -28.29
N ARG A 336 -31.81 -18.67 -26.96
CA ARG A 336 -31.25 -17.61 -26.10
C ARG A 336 -29.73 -17.47 -26.19
N TYR A 337 -29.08 -18.23 -27.07
CA TYR A 337 -27.65 -18.12 -27.32
C TYR A 337 -27.22 -16.70 -27.77
N THR A 338 -28.11 -15.93 -28.40
CA THR A 338 -27.84 -14.54 -28.82
C THR A 338 -27.70 -13.60 -27.63
N VAL A 339 -28.37 -13.89 -26.51
CA VAL A 339 -28.21 -13.14 -25.25
C VAL A 339 -26.83 -13.39 -24.65
N ILE A 340 -26.38 -14.65 -24.68
CA ILE A 340 -25.01 -15.02 -24.28
C ILE A 340 -24.00 -14.30 -25.17
N PHE A 341 -24.18 -14.39 -26.49
CA PHE A 341 -23.30 -13.72 -27.45
C PHE A 341 -23.25 -12.21 -27.19
N GLY A 342 -24.40 -11.54 -27.05
CA GLY A 342 -24.48 -10.09 -26.81
C GLY A 342 -23.76 -9.64 -25.54
N ALA A 343 -23.89 -10.39 -24.45
CA ALA A 343 -23.22 -10.07 -23.20
C ALA A 343 -21.69 -10.32 -23.23
N ASN A 344 -21.22 -11.27 -24.06
CA ASN A 344 -19.82 -11.69 -24.10
C ASN A 344 -19.15 -11.32 -25.44
N GLN A 345 -19.66 -10.32 -26.16
CA GLN A 345 -19.08 -9.84 -27.44
C GLN A 345 -17.56 -9.68 -27.42
N PRO A 346 -16.94 -9.08 -26.37
CA PRO A 346 -15.50 -8.90 -26.37
C PRO A 346 -14.71 -10.21 -26.35
N GLN A 347 -15.29 -11.28 -25.79
CA GLN A 347 -14.69 -12.61 -25.75
C GLN A 347 -14.97 -13.45 -26.99
N ILE A 348 -16.14 -13.26 -27.61
CA ILE A 348 -16.64 -14.10 -28.69
C ILE A 348 -16.51 -13.36 -30.01
N ARG A 349 -15.33 -13.40 -30.62
CA ARG A 349 -15.10 -12.81 -31.96
C ARG A 349 -15.93 -13.48 -33.05
N ASN A 350 -16.19 -14.78 -32.91
CA ASN A 350 -17.02 -15.54 -33.84
C ASN A 350 -17.99 -16.41 -33.02
N PRO A 351 -19.32 -16.24 -33.16
CA PRO A 351 -20.32 -17.02 -32.43
C PRO A 351 -20.15 -18.54 -32.56
N HIS A 352 -19.58 -19.01 -33.67
CA HIS A 352 -19.37 -20.42 -33.98
C HIS A 352 -18.03 -20.97 -33.47
N ARG A 353 -17.18 -20.14 -32.85
CA ARG A 353 -15.88 -20.55 -32.31
C ARG A 353 -15.76 -20.13 -30.85
N ILE A 354 -16.00 -21.10 -29.98
CA ILE A 354 -15.73 -21.03 -28.55
C ILE A 354 -14.77 -22.17 -28.18
N TYR A 355 -13.96 -21.96 -27.15
CA TYR A 355 -12.87 -22.85 -26.77
C TYR A 355 -13.11 -23.43 -25.38
N PRO A 356 -12.79 -24.72 -25.16
CA PRO A 356 -12.86 -25.31 -23.83
C PRO A 356 -12.06 -24.51 -22.81
N GLY A 357 -12.61 -24.37 -21.62
CA GLY A 357 -12.03 -23.59 -20.52
C GLY A 357 -12.49 -22.13 -20.45
N GLN A 358 -13.01 -21.56 -21.54
CA GLN A 358 -13.59 -20.21 -21.50
C GLN A 358 -14.77 -20.14 -20.51
N VAL A 359 -14.90 -19.03 -19.78
CA VAL A 359 -16.02 -18.83 -18.84
C VAL A 359 -16.83 -17.62 -19.29
N PHE A 360 -18.10 -17.86 -19.64
CA PHE A 360 -19.02 -16.81 -20.06
C PHE A 360 -19.90 -16.36 -18.90
N VAL A 361 -20.15 -15.06 -18.85
CA VAL A 361 -21.19 -14.48 -17.99
C VAL A 361 -22.52 -14.60 -18.71
N LEU A 362 -23.52 -15.09 -18.00
CA LEU A 362 -24.84 -15.42 -18.51
C LEU A 362 -25.83 -14.45 -17.84
N PRO A 363 -26.39 -13.50 -18.60
CA PRO A 363 -27.42 -12.61 -18.08
C PRO A 363 -28.60 -13.42 -17.53
N GLY A 364 -29.12 -13.02 -16.37
CA GLY A 364 -30.36 -13.57 -15.84
C GLY A 364 -31.57 -13.06 -16.61
N ASP A 365 -32.69 -13.79 -16.57
CA ASP A 365 -33.95 -13.44 -17.27
C ASP A 365 -34.72 -12.25 -16.67
N GLY A 366 -34.10 -11.48 -15.77
CA GLY A 366 -34.74 -10.48 -14.89
C GLY A 366 -35.27 -9.22 -15.60
N GLY A 367 -36.15 -9.37 -16.59
CA GLY A 367 -36.80 -8.24 -17.27
C GLY A 367 -37.87 -8.58 -18.31
N ARG A 368 -38.50 -9.76 -18.30
CA ARG A 368 -39.61 -10.06 -19.24
C ARG A 368 -40.88 -10.72 -18.67
N ASP A 369 -40.98 -10.94 -17.37
CA ASP A 369 -42.22 -11.49 -16.78
C ASP A 369 -43.17 -10.41 -16.20
N ALA A 370 -42.88 -9.11 -16.42
CA ALA A 370 -43.72 -8.00 -15.93
C ALA A 370 -44.48 -7.22 -17.03
N THR A 371 -44.55 -7.69 -18.28
CA THR A 371 -45.30 -6.99 -19.36
C THR A 371 -46.14 -7.89 -20.27
N MET A 372 -46.35 -9.16 -19.92
CA MET A 372 -47.42 -9.94 -20.56
C MET A 372 -48.25 -10.62 -19.49
N ALA A 373 -49.25 -9.89 -18.98
CA ALA A 373 -50.45 -10.52 -18.48
C ALA A 373 -50.97 -11.46 -19.58
N PRO A 374 -51.27 -12.74 -19.29
CA PRO A 374 -51.93 -13.58 -20.27
C PRO A 374 -53.32 -13.00 -20.51
N ALA A 375 -53.62 -12.63 -21.76
CA ALA A 375 -54.99 -12.41 -22.18
C ALA A 375 -55.73 -13.73 -21.96
N GLU A 376 -56.49 -13.77 -20.87
CA GLU A 376 -57.40 -14.84 -20.52
C GLU A 376 -58.39 -14.99 -21.68
N LYS A 377 -58.30 -16.12 -22.40
CA LYS A 377 -59.38 -16.57 -23.28
C LYS A 377 -60.60 -16.81 -22.39
N ARG A 378 -61.51 -15.85 -22.32
CA ARG A 378 -62.91 -16.14 -22.02
C ARG A 378 -63.53 -16.78 -23.26
N GLY A 379 -64.00 -18.00 -23.07
CA GLY A 379 -64.90 -18.69 -24.00
C GLY A 379 -66.32 -18.15 -23.91
#